data_AF-A0A7V0NHZ6-F1
#
_entry.id   AF-A0A7V0NHZ6-F1
#
_cell.length_a   1.000
_cell.length_b   1.000
_cell.length_c   1.000
_cell.angle_alpha   90.00
_cell.angle_beta   90.00
_cell.angle_gamma   90.00
#
_symmetry.space_group_name_H-M   'P 1'
#
loop_
_entity.id
_entity.type
_entity.pdbx_description
1 polymer ?
#
loop_
_entity_poly.entity_id
_entity_poly.type
_entity_poly.pdbx_seq_one_letter_code
_entity_poly.pdbx_strand_id
1 'polypeptide(L)'
;WFCGEDTTENIAGDERIALENYILGGGKVLLSGAGIGYANQEAFLFFRDALGAHYEGFAGDFSAVRGTTSHIFLGFYGELEEIDFAETYTAQEGGRTVFLYPDGAGAGVAKDDVGRSIVLGFPAERLPDGELTDFLERCITFFDEGFAGIGSSAPGRMEISVSPNPFNDVCEIRAPGGSRIEIYDLRGSLVLSQTTETSSLLWRAENMPAGVYLLKISTPEGETATRKVLLIR
;
A
#
# COMPACT_ATOMS: atom_id res chain seq x y z
N TRP A 1 1.09 -1.77 -22.21
CA TRP A 1 1.13 -1.77 -20.72
C TRP A 1 1.99 -0.59 -20.36
N PHE A 2 1.38 0.43 -19.78
CA PHE A 2 1.97 1.76 -19.64
C PHE A 2 2.93 1.78 -18.45
N CYS A 3 4.17 2.19 -18.66
CA CYS A 3 5.16 2.39 -17.60
C CYS A 3 5.76 3.79 -17.73
N GLY A 4 5.89 4.50 -16.62
CA GLY A 4 6.65 5.73 -16.53
C GLY A 4 5.97 6.92 -17.21
N GLU A 5 6.72 7.49 -18.15
CA GLU A 5 6.46 8.79 -18.79
C GLU A 5 6.30 8.66 -20.31
N ASP A 6 6.05 7.43 -20.79
CA ASP A 6 5.99 7.10 -22.21
C ASP A 6 4.74 7.73 -22.86
N THR A 7 4.90 8.56 -23.89
CA THR A 7 3.75 9.13 -24.62
C THR A 7 3.48 8.44 -25.96
N THR A 8 4.25 7.40 -26.29
CA THR A 8 4.25 6.73 -27.59
C THR A 8 3.46 5.43 -27.60
N GLU A 9 3.62 4.55 -26.60
CA GLU A 9 2.82 3.33 -26.45
C GLU A 9 1.73 3.52 -25.37
N ASN A 10 0.61 4.14 -25.76
CA ASN A 10 -0.49 4.46 -24.85
C ASN A 10 -1.76 3.63 -25.12
N ILE A 11 -2.71 3.68 -24.19
CA ILE A 11 -4.02 3.03 -24.26
C ILE A 11 -4.76 3.55 -25.51
N ALA A 12 -4.88 2.72 -26.54
CA ALA A 12 -5.46 3.09 -27.82
C ALA A 12 -6.97 2.78 -27.90
N GLY A 13 -7.63 3.16 -28.99
CA GLY A 13 -9.10 3.10 -29.16
C GLY A 13 -9.76 1.80 -28.69
N ASP A 14 -9.33 0.65 -29.20
CA ASP A 14 -9.93 -0.65 -28.83
C ASP A 14 -9.61 -1.06 -27.39
N GLU A 15 -8.38 -0.80 -26.93
CA GLU A 15 -7.94 -1.09 -25.56
C GLU A 15 -8.69 -0.24 -24.54
N ARG A 16 -8.92 1.03 -24.86
CA ARG A 16 -9.68 1.98 -24.04
C ARG A 16 -11.13 1.55 -23.93
N ILE A 17 -11.75 1.13 -25.03
CA ILE A 17 -13.12 0.58 -25.02
C ILE A 17 -13.18 -0.70 -24.17
N ALA A 18 -12.19 -1.58 -24.27
CA ALA A 18 -12.13 -2.78 -23.44
C ALA A 18 -11.98 -2.44 -21.95
N LEU A 19 -11.14 -1.46 -21.62
CA LEU A 19 -10.92 -0.99 -20.26
C LEU A 19 -12.16 -0.32 -19.67
N GLU A 20 -12.82 0.53 -20.45
CA GLU A 20 -14.09 1.17 -20.10
C GLU A 20 -15.16 0.11 -19.80
N ASN A 21 -15.36 -0.85 -20.71
CA ASN A 21 -16.32 -1.94 -20.49
C ASN A 21 -15.97 -2.79 -19.25
N TYR A 22 -14.69 -3.00 -18.97
CA TYR A 22 -14.25 -3.72 -17.78
C TYR A 22 -14.59 -2.95 -16.50
N ILE A 23 -14.31 -1.64 -16.45
CA ILE A 23 -14.64 -0.78 -15.30
C ILE A 23 -16.16 -0.70 -15.12
N LEU A 24 -16.91 -0.41 -16.17
CA LEU A 24 -18.37 -0.34 -16.15
C LEU A 24 -19.03 -1.71 -15.88
N GLY A 25 -18.29 -2.81 -16.03
CA GLY A 25 -18.69 -4.16 -15.62
C GLY A 25 -18.43 -4.48 -14.15
N GLY A 26 -17.93 -3.52 -13.34
CA GLY A 26 -17.57 -3.72 -11.94
C GLY A 26 -16.09 -4.04 -11.70
N GLY A 27 -15.25 -3.88 -12.72
CA GLY A 27 -13.81 -4.10 -12.64
C GLY A 27 -13.08 -3.12 -11.72
N LYS A 28 -11.86 -3.50 -11.33
CA LYS A 28 -10.94 -2.71 -10.52
C LYS A 28 -9.70 -2.38 -11.34
N VAL A 29 -9.36 -1.09 -11.45
CA VAL A 29 -8.24 -0.63 -12.30
C VAL A 29 -7.42 0.45 -11.58
N LEU A 30 -6.09 0.27 -11.58
CA LEU A 30 -5.14 1.33 -11.29
C LEU A 30 -4.42 1.71 -12.59
N LEU A 31 -4.47 2.99 -12.96
CA LEU A 31 -3.67 3.58 -14.03
C LEU A 31 -2.59 4.46 -13.40
N SER A 32 -1.34 4.03 -13.53
CA SER A 32 -0.15 4.72 -13.04
C SER A 32 0.72 5.15 -14.22
N GLY A 33 1.27 6.36 -14.14
CA GLY A 33 2.15 6.92 -15.17
C GLY A 33 1.83 8.37 -15.48
N ALA A 34 2.83 9.08 -16.00
CA ALA A 34 2.65 10.39 -16.61
C ALA A 34 2.56 10.22 -18.14
N GLY A 35 1.62 10.93 -18.78
CA GLY A 35 1.45 10.93 -20.24
C GLY A 35 0.16 10.23 -20.71
N ILE A 36 -0.58 9.59 -19.80
CA ILE A 36 -1.88 8.97 -20.10
C ILE A 36 -2.87 10.04 -20.56
N GLY A 37 -2.93 11.16 -19.85
CA GLY A 37 -3.84 12.27 -20.12
C GLY A 37 -3.50 12.95 -21.43
N TYR A 38 -2.23 13.29 -21.61
CA TYR A 38 -1.68 13.96 -22.79
C TYR A 38 -1.95 13.16 -24.07
N ALA A 39 -1.62 11.87 -24.08
CA ALA A 39 -1.83 11.04 -25.26
C ALA A 39 -3.32 10.80 -25.58
N ASN A 40 -4.19 10.95 -24.57
CA ASN A 40 -5.63 10.69 -24.69
C ASN A 40 -6.49 11.95 -24.50
N GLN A 41 -5.95 13.15 -24.73
CA GLN A 41 -6.64 14.42 -24.43
C GLN A 41 -8.01 14.57 -25.11
N GLU A 42 -8.24 13.91 -26.25
CA GLU A 42 -9.52 13.91 -26.97
C GLU A 42 -10.54 12.89 -26.41
N ALA A 43 -10.11 12.00 -25.51
CA ALA A 43 -10.92 10.91 -24.95
C ALA A 43 -11.70 11.34 -23.70
N PHE A 44 -12.29 12.53 -23.73
CA PHE A 44 -12.96 13.14 -22.59
C PHE A 44 -14.02 12.22 -21.95
N LEU A 45 -14.80 11.50 -22.75
CA LEU A 45 -15.83 10.58 -22.24
C LEU A 45 -15.23 9.43 -21.45
N PHE A 46 -14.09 8.89 -21.87
CA PHE A 46 -13.41 7.83 -21.12
C PHE A 46 -12.94 8.32 -19.75
N PHE A 47 -12.28 9.48 -19.70
CA PHE A 47 -11.85 10.06 -18.42
C PHE A 47 -13.03 10.39 -17.51
N ARG A 48 -14.08 11.01 -18.05
CA ARG A 48 -15.25 11.42 -17.28
C ARG A 48 -16.07 10.21 -16.81
N ASP A 49 -16.49 9.35 -17.73
CA ASP A 49 -17.48 8.31 -17.47
C ASP A 49 -16.83 7.08 -16.80
N ALA A 50 -15.66 6.65 -17.26
CA ALA A 50 -14.98 5.49 -16.68
C ALA A 50 -14.16 5.85 -15.43
N LEU A 51 -13.41 6.96 -15.46
CA LEU A 51 -12.44 7.29 -14.42
C LEU A 51 -12.92 8.36 -13.43
N GLY A 52 -14.01 9.07 -13.73
CA GLY A 52 -14.50 10.18 -12.90
C GLY A 52 -13.52 11.34 -12.84
N ALA A 53 -12.72 11.52 -13.89
CA ALA A 53 -11.61 12.46 -13.94
C ALA A 53 -11.70 13.39 -15.15
N HIS A 54 -11.04 14.53 -15.05
CA HIS A 54 -10.77 15.44 -16.14
C HIS A 54 -9.29 15.78 -16.17
N TYR A 55 -8.67 15.61 -17.33
CA TYR A 55 -7.27 15.95 -17.55
C TYR A 55 -7.12 17.45 -17.76
N GLU A 56 -6.22 18.09 -17.00
CA GLU A 56 -6.02 19.56 -17.01
C GLU A 56 -4.68 20.00 -17.64
N GLY A 57 -3.82 19.05 -18.02
CA GLY A 57 -2.48 19.35 -18.52
C GLY A 57 -1.36 18.90 -17.58
N PHE A 58 -0.19 19.53 -17.72
CA PHE A 58 0.99 19.23 -16.91
C PHE A 58 0.95 19.91 -15.54
N ALA A 59 1.45 19.23 -14.52
CA ALA A 59 1.63 19.78 -13.18
C ALA A 59 2.79 20.78 -13.14
N GLY A 60 2.71 21.78 -12.25
CA GLY A 60 3.73 22.81 -12.10
C GLY A 60 4.85 22.40 -11.14
N ASP A 61 4.48 22.13 -9.88
CA ASP A 61 5.36 21.51 -8.88
C ASP A 61 4.88 20.09 -8.65
N PHE A 62 5.69 19.10 -9.01
CA PHE A 62 5.37 17.67 -8.84
C PHE A 62 6.45 16.94 -8.03
N SER A 63 7.18 17.67 -7.18
CA SER A 63 8.28 17.10 -6.37
C SER A 63 7.82 16.04 -5.35
N ALA A 64 6.54 16.06 -4.98
CA ALA A 64 5.95 15.12 -4.04
C ALA A 64 4.45 14.98 -4.28
N VAL A 65 3.87 13.95 -3.67
CA VAL A 65 2.43 13.70 -3.67
C VAL A 65 1.93 13.50 -2.26
N ARG A 66 0.75 14.04 -1.96
CA ARG A 66 0.09 13.87 -0.66
C ARG A 66 -1.34 13.41 -0.84
N GLY A 67 -1.79 12.53 0.05
CA GLY A 67 -3.18 12.11 0.09
C GLY A 67 -4.11 13.17 0.69
N THR A 68 -5.34 13.23 0.19
CA THR A 68 -6.36 14.17 0.66
C THR A 68 -7.01 13.72 1.97
N THR A 69 -7.56 14.68 2.72
CA THR A 69 -7.90 14.51 4.13
C THR A 69 -9.16 13.70 4.43
N SER A 70 -9.91 13.29 3.42
CA SER A 70 -11.26 12.73 3.58
C SER A 70 -11.37 11.24 3.29
N HIS A 71 -10.27 10.48 3.17
CA HIS A 71 -10.35 9.08 2.73
C HIS A 71 -9.15 8.18 3.12
N ILE A 72 -9.12 6.92 2.65
CA ILE A 72 -8.09 5.88 2.86
C ILE A 72 -6.67 6.37 2.52
N PHE A 73 -6.54 7.35 1.63
CA PHE A 73 -5.27 7.97 1.28
C PHE A 73 -4.82 9.05 2.28
N LEU A 74 -5.62 9.40 3.28
CA LEU A 74 -5.25 10.38 4.31
C LEU A 74 -3.91 10.01 4.97
N GLY A 75 -3.04 11.01 5.07
CA GLY A 75 -1.72 10.87 5.69
C GLY A 75 -0.65 10.26 4.78
N PHE A 76 -1.01 9.80 3.58
CA PHE A 76 -0.02 9.40 2.59
C PHE A 76 0.83 10.60 2.15
N TYR A 77 2.13 10.39 2.06
CA TYR A 77 3.11 11.32 1.50
C TYR A 77 4.20 10.52 0.82
N GLY A 78 4.65 10.98 -0.34
CA GLY A 78 5.82 10.42 -1.01
C GLY A 78 6.50 11.45 -1.90
N GLU A 79 7.82 11.49 -1.85
CA GLU A 79 8.63 12.30 -2.76
C GLU A 79 8.81 11.54 -4.06
N LEU A 80 8.74 12.24 -5.19
CA LEU A 80 8.89 11.65 -6.51
C LEU A 80 10.32 11.88 -6.98
N GLU A 81 11.02 10.79 -7.29
CA GLU A 81 12.40 10.83 -7.74
C GLU A 81 12.51 10.57 -9.24
N GLU A 82 13.42 11.27 -9.92
CA GLU A 82 13.79 10.99 -11.31
C GLU A 82 12.62 11.00 -12.32
N ILE A 83 11.71 11.96 -12.19
CA ILE A 83 10.64 12.20 -13.18
C ILE A 83 10.88 13.48 -13.98
N ASP A 84 10.61 13.41 -15.28
CA ASP A 84 10.71 14.51 -16.23
C ASP A 84 9.43 15.39 -16.21
N PHE A 85 8.25 14.78 -16.05
CA PHE A 85 6.98 15.49 -15.95
C PHE A 85 5.89 14.71 -15.21
N ALA A 86 4.84 15.43 -14.83
CA ALA A 86 3.63 14.87 -14.26
C ALA A 86 2.38 15.58 -14.81
N GLU A 87 1.24 14.94 -14.70
CA GLU A 87 -0.06 15.38 -15.20
C GLU A 87 -1.01 15.75 -14.06
N THR A 88 -1.96 16.61 -14.36
CA THR A 88 -2.99 17.06 -13.44
C THR A 88 -4.35 16.47 -13.81
N TYR A 89 -5.04 15.92 -12.81
CA TYR A 89 -6.42 15.44 -12.92
C TYR A 89 -7.33 16.07 -11.87
N THR A 90 -8.49 16.57 -12.30
CA THR A 90 -9.56 17.04 -11.43
C THR A 90 -10.73 16.06 -11.42
N ALA A 91 -11.44 15.98 -10.30
CA ALA A 91 -12.57 15.08 -10.17
C ALA A 91 -13.80 15.55 -10.97
N GLN A 92 -14.50 14.61 -11.60
CA GLN A 92 -15.78 14.77 -12.28
C GLN A 92 -16.68 13.53 -12.06
N GLU A 93 -17.98 13.65 -12.32
CA GLU A 93 -18.94 12.53 -12.36
C GLU A 93 -18.72 11.42 -11.31
N GLY A 94 -18.79 11.78 -10.03
CA GLY A 94 -18.67 10.82 -8.93
C GLY A 94 -17.23 10.44 -8.54
N GLY A 95 -16.23 10.88 -9.30
CA GLY A 95 -14.83 10.80 -8.90
C GLY A 95 -14.50 11.75 -7.74
N ARG A 96 -13.35 11.49 -7.10
CA ARG A 96 -12.78 12.33 -6.04
C ARG A 96 -11.28 12.47 -6.26
N THR A 97 -10.78 13.69 -6.20
CA THR A 97 -9.34 13.94 -6.19
C THR A 97 -8.79 13.42 -4.87
N VAL A 98 -7.95 12.39 -4.95
CA VAL A 98 -7.42 11.67 -3.78
C VAL A 98 -5.96 12.00 -3.48
N PHE A 99 -5.23 12.51 -4.47
CA PHE A 99 -3.86 13.00 -4.31
C PHE A 99 -3.72 14.42 -4.83
N LEU A 100 -2.86 15.19 -4.16
CA LEU A 100 -2.48 16.55 -4.56
C LEU A 100 -0.97 16.66 -4.66
N TYR A 101 -0.52 17.50 -5.57
CA TYR A 101 0.85 17.98 -5.62
C TYR A 101 1.07 19.13 -4.60
N PRO A 102 2.32 19.60 -4.39
CA PRO A 102 2.63 20.65 -3.42
C PRO A 102 1.98 22.00 -3.78
N ASP A 103 1.88 22.31 -5.07
CA ASP A 103 1.18 23.50 -5.60
C ASP A 103 -0.35 23.44 -5.46
N GLY A 104 -0.89 22.29 -5.04
CA GLY A 104 -2.32 22.06 -4.86
C GLY A 104 -3.05 21.54 -6.09
N ALA A 105 -2.35 21.33 -7.21
CA ALA A 105 -2.91 20.65 -8.38
C ALA A 105 -3.26 19.18 -8.06
N GLY A 106 -4.27 18.64 -8.74
CA GLY A 106 -4.71 17.27 -8.53
C GLY A 106 -3.75 16.25 -9.14
N ALA A 107 -3.15 15.41 -8.29
CA ALA A 107 -2.17 14.39 -8.70
C ALA A 107 -2.81 13.04 -9.02
N GLY A 108 -4.06 12.82 -8.62
CA GLY A 108 -4.79 11.60 -8.92
C GLY A 108 -6.23 11.63 -8.47
N VAL A 109 -7.06 10.88 -9.20
CA VAL A 109 -8.51 10.80 -8.99
C VAL A 109 -8.90 9.34 -8.81
N ALA A 110 -9.81 9.08 -7.87
CA ALA A 110 -10.40 7.77 -7.66
C ALA A 110 -11.93 7.83 -7.81
N LYS A 111 -12.54 6.71 -8.22
CA LYS A 111 -13.99 6.57 -8.41
C LYS A 111 -14.43 5.19 -7.92
N ASP A 112 -15.59 5.10 -7.26
CA ASP A 112 -16.05 3.87 -6.60
C ASP A 112 -17.52 3.49 -6.86
N ASP A 113 -18.06 3.84 -8.03
CA ASP A 113 -19.48 3.67 -8.35
C ASP A 113 -19.87 2.25 -8.78
N VAL A 114 -19.83 1.96 -10.09
CA VAL A 114 -20.15 0.64 -10.65
C VAL A 114 -18.91 -0.24 -10.56
N GLY A 115 -17.78 0.28 -11.05
CA GLY A 115 -16.45 -0.25 -10.86
C GLY A 115 -15.62 0.65 -9.96
N ARG A 116 -14.36 0.27 -9.75
CA ARG A 116 -13.42 1.07 -8.96
C ARG A 116 -12.18 1.38 -9.77
N SER A 117 -11.86 2.66 -9.87
CA SER A 117 -10.71 3.13 -10.62
C SER A 117 -9.88 4.11 -9.82
N ILE A 118 -8.57 4.09 -10.06
CA ILE A 118 -7.63 5.14 -9.65
C ILE A 118 -6.84 5.50 -10.90
N VAL A 119 -6.78 6.79 -11.23
CA VAL A 119 -5.87 7.34 -12.24
C VAL A 119 -4.92 8.32 -11.57
N LEU A 120 -3.62 8.15 -11.84
CA LEU A 120 -2.56 9.02 -11.36
C LEU A 120 -2.03 9.87 -12.52
N GLY A 121 -1.55 11.06 -12.20
CA GLY A 121 -0.74 11.86 -13.12
C GLY A 121 0.76 11.71 -12.93
N PHE A 122 1.18 10.78 -12.09
CA PHE A 122 2.58 10.50 -11.85
C PHE A 122 2.82 8.98 -11.93
N PRO A 123 4.04 8.55 -12.28
CA PRO A 123 4.44 7.16 -12.20
C PRO A 123 4.67 6.75 -10.74
N ALA A 124 3.76 5.95 -10.17
CA ALA A 124 3.86 5.49 -8.78
C ALA A 124 5.15 4.69 -8.51
N GLU A 125 5.72 4.03 -9.52
CA GLU A 125 7.01 3.33 -9.43
C GLU A 125 8.21 4.25 -9.15
N ARG A 126 8.01 5.57 -9.19
CA ARG A 126 9.02 6.59 -8.82
C ARG A 126 8.91 7.05 -7.38
N LEU A 127 7.99 6.46 -6.62
CA LEU A 127 8.00 6.53 -5.17
C LEU A 127 9.11 5.61 -4.61
N PRO A 128 9.74 5.96 -3.48
CA PRO A 128 10.64 5.03 -2.81
C PRO A 128 9.89 3.77 -2.34
N ASP A 129 10.60 2.66 -2.16
CA ASP A 129 10.01 1.33 -1.95
C ASP A 129 8.98 1.28 -0.79
N GLY A 130 9.24 2.01 0.30
CA GLY A 130 8.35 2.05 1.46
C GLY A 130 7.02 2.73 1.15
N GLU A 131 7.09 3.89 0.52
CA GLU A 131 5.95 4.70 0.09
C GLU A 131 5.18 4.01 -1.04
N LEU A 132 5.86 3.35 -1.98
CA LEU A 132 5.21 2.53 -3.00
C LEU A 132 4.42 1.38 -2.37
N THR A 133 4.98 0.73 -1.35
CA THR A 133 4.29 -0.35 -0.64
C THR A 133 3.04 0.16 0.09
N ASP A 134 3.15 1.24 0.87
CA ASP A 134 2.00 1.88 1.55
C ASP A 134 0.92 2.32 0.53
N PHE A 135 1.36 2.93 -0.58
CA PHE A 135 0.47 3.33 -1.67
C PHE A 135 -0.33 2.15 -2.23
N LEU A 136 0.33 1.03 -2.53
CA LEU A 136 -0.32 -0.16 -3.08
C LEU A 136 -1.28 -0.81 -2.08
N GLU A 137 -0.93 -0.87 -0.81
CA GLU A 137 -1.81 -1.39 0.25
C GLU A 137 -3.10 -0.55 0.37
N ARG A 138 -2.97 0.78 0.30
CA ARG A 138 -4.12 1.70 0.30
C ARG A 138 -4.97 1.55 -0.94
N CYS A 139 -4.35 1.36 -2.11
CA CYS A 139 -5.08 1.09 -3.35
C CYS A 139 -5.88 -0.21 -3.26
N ILE A 140 -5.28 -1.30 -2.75
CA ILE A 140 -5.98 -2.57 -2.52
C ILE A 140 -7.16 -2.37 -1.57
N THR A 141 -6.96 -1.66 -0.46
CA THR A 141 -8.01 -1.36 0.51
C THR A 141 -9.15 -0.56 -0.13
N PHE A 142 -8.83 0.48 -0.90
CA PHE A 142 -9.81 1.23 -1.68
C PHE A 142 -10.58 0.33 -2.66
N PHE A 143 -9.87 -0.54 -3.37
CA PHE A 143 -10.48 -1.44 -4.31
C PHE A 143 -11.40 -2.47 -3.65
N ASP A 144 -11.25 -2.77 -2.36
CA ASP A 144 -12.13 -3.68 -1.64
C ASP A 144 -13.29 -2.96 -0.93
N GLU A 145 -13.04 -1.78 -0.38
CA GLU A 145 -13.98 -1.08 0.49
C GLU A 145 -14.68 0.15 -0.15
N GLY A 146 -14.04 0.80 -1.14
CA GLY A 146 -14.52 2.06 -1.73
C GLY A 146 -14.47 3.25 -0.75
N PHE A 147 -15.11 4.37 -1.12
CA PHE A 147 -15.16 5.60 -0.32
C PHE A 147 -15.98 5.48 0.97
N ALA A 148 -16.99 4.60 0.97
CA ALA A 148 -17.87 4.35 2.10
C ALA A 148 -17.34 3.27 3.06
N GLY A 149 -16.18 2.68 2.76
CA GLY A 149 -15.48 1.77 3.66
C GLY A 149 -15.20 2.44 5.00
N ILE A 150 -15.73 1.87 6.09
CA ILE A 150 -15.13 2.11 7.41
C ILE A 150 -13.83 1.34 7.36
N GLY A 151 -12.72 2.07 7.16
CA GLY A 151 -11.39 1.50 7.04
C GLY A 151 -11.20 0.43 8.10
N SER A 152 -11.28 -0.83 7.68
CA SER A 152 -10.53 -1.84 8.37
C SER A 152 -9.12 -1.61 7.89
N SER A 153 -8.43 -0.64 8.49
CA SER A 153 -6.98 -0.76 8.57
C SER A 153 -6.77 -2.07 9.31
N ALA A 154 -6.73 -3.18 8.58
CA ALA A 154 -6.07 -4.35 9.07
C ALA A 154 -4.69 -3.82 9.46
N PRO A 155 -4.32 -3.83 10.75
CA PRO A 155 -3.02 -3.33 11.18
C PRO A 155 -1.97 -3.89 10.24
N GLY A 156 -1.11 -3.01 9.69
CA GLY A 156 -0.08 -3.34 8.71
C GLY A 156 0.56 -4.64 9.17
N ARG A 157 0.39 -5.70 8.36
CA ARG A 157 0.47 -7.08 8.83
C ARG A 157 1.80 -7.29 9.56
N MET A 158 1.77 -7.30 10.89
CA MET A 158 2.98 -7.42 11.71
C MET A 158 3.78 -8.65 11.25
N GLU A 159 4.88 -8.41 10.54
CA GLU A 159 5.71 -9.48 10.00
C GLU A 159 6.54 -10.09 11.12
N ILE A 160 6.00 -11.16 11.71
CA ILE A 160 6.73 -11.97 12.69
C ILE A 160 7.14 -13.28 12.04
N SER A 161 8.44 -13.50 12.00
CA SER A 161 9.06 -14.76 11.59
C SER A 161 9.91 -15.35 12.71
N VAL A 162 9.88 -16.67 12.87
CA VAL A 162 10.78 -17.39 13.76
C VAL A 162 11.51 -18.46 12.96
N SER A 163 12.83 -18.41 12.94
CA SER A 163 13.65 -19.31 12.12
C SER A 163 14.96 -19.71 12.82
N PRO A 164 15.36 -21.00 12.78
CA PRO A 164 14.56 -22.13 12.31
C PRO A 164 13.38 -22.41 13.26
N ASN A 165 12.33 -23.06 12.75
CA ASN A 165 11.22 -23.58 13.55
C ASN A 165 10.65 -24.81 12.82
N PRO A 166 10.85 -26.04 13.32
CA PRO A 166 11.42 -26.41 14.63
C PRO A 166 12.91 -26.06 14.79
N PHE A 167 13.39 -25.93 16.04
CA PHE A 167 14.79 -25.60 16.35
C PHE A 167 15.35 -26.46 17.49
N ASN A 168 16.69 -26.62 17.54
CA ASN A 168 17.37 -27.43 18.57
C ASN A 168 17.83 -26.60 19.77
N ASP A 169 18.64 -25.57 19.53
CA ASP A 169 19.26 -24.78 20.61
C ASP A 169 18.97 -23.28 20.49
N VAL A 170 18.99 -22.77 19.26
CA VAL A 170 18.87 -21.34 18.97
C VAL A 170 17.89 -21.11 17.83
N CYS A 171 17.02 -20.11 17.98
CA CYS A 171 16.26 -19.55 16.87
C CYS A 171 16.31 -18.02 16.86
N GLU A 172 16.18 -17.43 15.68
CA GLU A 172 16.02 -16.01 15.48
C GLU A 172 14.52 -15.67 15.41
N ILE A 173 14.11 -14.68 16.19
CA ILE A 173 12.77 -14.09 16.18
C ILE A 173 12.90 -12.71 15.55
N ARG A 174 12.24 -12.48 14.42
CA ARG A 174 12.16 -11.15 13.79
C ARG A 174 10.83 -10.50 14.10
N ALA A 175 10.89 -9.26 14.53
CA ALA A 175 9.75 -8.41 14.88
C ALA A 175 10.17 -6.93 14.72
N PRO A 176 9.23 -5.98 14.57
CA PRO A 176 9.57 -4.56 14.53
C PRO A 176 10.44 -4.11 15.71
N GLY A 177 11.33 -3.15 15.49
CA GLY A 177 12.18 -2.60 16.56
C GLY A 177 11.34 -2.00 17.70
N GLY A 178 11.81 -2.14 18.94
CA GLY A 178 11.07 -1.70 20.12
C GLY A 178 9.94 -2.64 20.57
N SER A 179 9.73 -3.76 19.87
CA SER A 179 8.72 -4.74 20.24
C SER A 179 9.09 -5.48 21.53
N ARG A 180 8.11 -5.69 22.40
CA ARG A 180 8.22 -6.55 23.57
C ARG A 180 7.89 -7.99 23.20
N ILE A 181 8.87 -8.87 23.33
CA ILE A 181 8.75 -10.31 23.08
C ILE A 181 8.68 -11.04 24.41
N GLU A 182 7.59 -11.78 24.62
CA GLU A 182 7.37 -12.65 25.77
C GLU A 182 7.23 -14.10 25.30
N ILE A 183 7.95 -15.02 25.93
CA ILE A 183 7.92 -16.46 25.63
C ILE A 183 7.29 -17.18 26.80
N TYR A 184 6.31 -18.03 26.53
CA TYR A 184 5.59 -18.81 27.51
C TYR A 184 5.69 -20.30 27.22
N ASP A 185 5.71 -21.12 28.28
CA ASP A 185 5.46 -22.55 28.16
C ASP A 185 3.96 -22.85 27.97
N LEU A 186 3.61 -24.12 27.70
CA LEU A 186 2.20 -24.53 27.56
C LEU A 186 1.36 -24.38 28.83
N ARG A 187 1.97 -24.16 29.99
CA ARG A 187 1.29 -23.88 31.26
C ARG A 187 1.05 -22.38 31.44
N GLY A 188 1.46 -21.54 30.49
CA GLY A 188 1.37 -20.09 30.55
C GLY A 188 2.43 -19.46 31.45
N SER A 189 3.47 -20.20 31.85
CA SER A 189 4.57 -19.65 32.66
C SER A 189 5.49 -18.83 31.77
N LEU A 190 5.79 -17.59 32.17
CA LEU A 190 6.72 -16.72 31.46
C LEU A 190 8.14 -17.28 31.58
N VAL A 191 8.74 -17.59 30.44
CA VAL A 191 10.08 -18.16 30.30
C VAL A 191 11.10 -17.08 29.96
N LEU A 192 10.72 -16.11 29.12
CA LEU A 192 11.56 -14.99 28.73
C LEU A 192 10.69 -13.77 28.43
N SER A 193 11.16 -12.58 28.79
CA SER A 193 10.55 -11.31 28.43
C SER A 193 11.65 -10.32 28.09
N GLN A 194 11.70 -9.86 26.84
CA GLN A 194 12.72 -8.94 26.37
C GLN A 194 12.14 -7.96 25.35
N THR A 195 12.61 -6.72 25.38
CA THR A 195 12.31 -5.73 24.36
C THR A 195 13.41 -5.75 23.31
N THR A 196 13.06 -5.75 22.03
CA THR A 196 14.04 -5.71 20.95
C THR A 196 14.56 -4.29 20.76
N GLU A 197 15.88 -4.13 20.73
CA GLU A 197 16.50 -2.85 20.35
C GLU A 197 16.53 -2.69 18.82
N THR A 198 16.65 -3.81 18.11
CA THR A 198 16.65 -3.91 16.63
C THR A 198 15.48 -4.77 16.15
N SER A 199 15.40 -5.05 14.85
CA SER A 199 14.33 -5.88 14.27
C SER A 199 14.49 -7.40 14.48
N SER A 200 15.45 -7.83 15.31
CA SER A 200 15.66 -9.26 15.60
C SER A 200 16.10 -9.54 17.04
N LEU A 201 15.72 -10.72 17.52
CA LEU A 201 16.11 -11.29 18.81
C LEU A 201 16.58 -12.73 18.61
N LEU A 202 17.79 -13.03 19.08
CA LEU A 202 18.31 -14.39 19.08
C LEU A 202 17.93 -15.10 20.39
N TRP A 203 17.01 -16.07 20.33
CA TRP A 203 16.59 -16.85 21.50
C TRP A 203 17.41 -18.13 21.62
N ARG A 204 18.11 -18.28 22.75
CA ARG A 204 18.89 -19.48 23.13
C ARG A 204 18.14 -20.28 24.20
N ALA A 205 17.77 -21.52 23.89
CA ALA A 205 16.92 -22.37 24.71
C ALA A 205 17.65 -23.58 25.34
N GLU A 206 18.98 -23.52 25.46
CA GLU A 206 19.86 -24.62 25.89
C GLU A 206 19.38 -25.34 27.17
N ASN A 207 18.83 -24.60 28.14
CA ASN A 207 18.36 -25.13 29.43
C ASN A 207 16.83 -25.35 29.51
N MET A 208 16.13 -25.31 28.38
CA MET A 208 14.67 -25.42 28.34
C MET A 208 14.24 -26.81 27.85
N PRO A 209 13.16 -27.40 28.41
CA PRO A 209 12.68 -28.71 27.97
C PRO A 209 12.16 -28.66 26.53
N ALA A 210 12.43 -29.70 25.74
CA ALA A 210 11.84 -29.84 24.42
C ALA A 210 10.31 -29.78 24.51
N GLY A 211 9.68 -29.10 23.55
CA GLY A 211 8.25 -28.85 23.59
C GLY A 211 7.81 -27.62 22.81
N VAL A 212 6.54 -27.29 22.98
CA VAL A 212 5.92 -26.12 22.34
C VAL A 212 6.02 -24.91 23.25
N TYR A 213 6.41 -23.78 22.67
CA TYR A 213 6.43 -22.47 23.30
C TYR A 213 5.54 -21.50 22.54
N LEU A 214 4.91 -20.59 23.27
CA LEU A 214 4.08 -19.51 22.74
C LEU A 214 4.84 -18.19 22.87
N LEU A 215 5.05 -17.52 21.75
CA LEU A 215 5.64 -16.19 21.70
C LEU A 215 4.50 -15.19 21.58
N LYS A 216 4.47 -14.20 22.47
CA LYS A 216 3.62 -13.01 22.37
C LYS A 216 4.53 -11.82 22.05
N ILE A 217 4.22 -11.12 20.98
CA ILE A 217 4.92 -9.91 20.55
C ILE A 217 3.95 -8.75 20.74
N SER A 218 4.39 -7.68 21.38
CA SER A 218 3.61 -6.45 21.55
C SER A 218 4.45 -5.27 21.04
N THR A 219 3.94 -4.50 20.07
CA THR A 219 4.67 -3.35 19.53
C THR A 219 4.48 -2.10 20.40
N PRO A 220 5.34 -1.08 20.26
CA PRO A 220 5.13 0.22 20.92
C PRO A 220 3.78 0.88 20.59
N GLU A 221 3.26 0.61 19.39
CA GLU A 221 1.99 1.13 18.87
C GLU A 221 0.76 0.39 19.44
N GLY A 222 0.97 -0.63 20.28
CA GLY A 222 -0.09 -1.35 20.98
C GLY A 222 -0.65 -2.56 20.23
N GLU A 223 -0.09 -2.89 19.06
CA GLU A 223 -0.46 -4.11 18.35
C GLU A 223 0.12 -5.34 19.04
N THR A 224 -0.59 -6.47 18.97
CA THR A 224 -0.11 -7.73 19.54
C THR A 224 -0.29 -8.88 18.57
N ALA A 225 0.66 -9.80 18.59
CA ALA A 225 0.59 -11.02 17.80
C ALA A 225 1.21 -12.21 18.54
N THR A 226 0.80 -13.41 18.15
CA THR A 226 1.22 -14.66 18.80
C THR A 226 1.77 -15.66 17.79
N ARG A 227 2.88 -16.32 18.12
CA ARG A 227 3.48 -17.39 17.30
C ARG A 227 3.78 -18.62 18.14
N LYS A 228 3.60 -19.79 17.52
CA LYS A 228 3.98 -21.07 18.09
C LYS A 228 5.38 -21.46 17.62
N VAL A 229 6.25 -21.85 18.53
CA VAL A 229 7.60 -22.34 18.22
C VAL A 229 7.80 -23.71 18.84
N LEU A 230 8.44 -24.61 18.08
CA LEU A 230 8.72 -25.98 18.50
C LEU A 230 10.21 -26.15 18.78
N LEU A 231 10.56 -26.34 20.05
CA LEU A 231 11.89 -26.76 20.49
C LEU A 231 11.96 -28.28 20.42
N ILE A 232 12.85 -28.80 19.57
CA ILE A 232 13.19 -30.22 19.45
C ILE A 232 14.60 -30.45 20.00
N ARG A 233 14.93 -31.70 20.31
CA ARG A 233 16.28 -32.14 20.70
C ARG A 233 16.64 -33.39 19.92
#